data_AF-A0A3P1ZUW6-F1
#
_entry.id   AF-A0A3P1ZUW6-F1
#
_cell.length_a   1.000
_cell.length_b   1.000
_cell.length_c   1.000
_cell.angle_alpha   90.00
_cell.angle_beta   90.00
_cell.angle_gamma   90.00
#
_symmetry.space_group_name_H-M   'P 1'
#
loop_
_entity.id
_entity.type
_entity.pdbx_description
1 polymer ?
#
loop_
_entity_poly.entity_id
_entity_poly.type
_entity_poly.pdbx_seq_one_letter_code
_entity_poly.pdbx_strand_id
1 'polypeptide(L)'
;MKKTLLSAFICAVLIACGKDDPTDFPQPTPAPTLEQSKESDSPTEQPVPAATVTQEEIAAYFGFETSKDVNVASTLVKARKEPMQINGKTISLTEAEVKSKDELGGSFVLHVVGKVNETPFEKEFTYNGFVKKPEDFQMANRVQVKWKDGINHYEIFDFDSFYRLHQTNMFSAENLERMMDFHSSTTDGSYMYPFTSEDIKKTTIEEVKYEERGQISFYLKYNNSKAKNRISLPFDKNKYYEALLSTKKVDD
;
A
#
# COMPACT_ATOMS: atom_id res chain seq x y z
N MET A 1 -10.18 4.46 -41.92
CA MET A 1 -9.99 3.29 -42.80
C MET A 1 -9.03 2.33 -42.10
N LYS A 2 -9.55 1.27 -41.45
CA LYS A 2 -9.25 -0.17 -41.71
C LYS A 2 -7.81 -0.43 -42.22
N LYS A 3 -7.01 -1.28 -41.59
CA LYS A 3 -7.15 -2.75 -41.64
C LYS A 3 -6.49 -3.45 -40.44
N THR A 4 -7.26 -4.32 -39.81
CA THR A 4 -6.84 -5.48 -39.01
C THR A 4 -6.44 -6.64 -39.93
N LEU A 5 -5.52 -7.50 -39.49
CA LEU A 5 -5.39 -8.85 -40.04
C LEU A 5 -4.97 -9.83 -38.95
N LEU A 6 -5.92 -10.71 -38.66
CA LEU A 6 -5.88 -11.88 -37.79
C LEU A 6 -5.39 -13.07 -38.64
N SER A 7 -4.63 -14.00 -38.08
CA SER A 7 -4.56 -15.36 -38.64
C SER A 7 -4.30 -16.38 -37.55
N ALA A 8 -5.30 -17.22 -37.32
CA ALA A 8 -5.27 -18.42 -36.50
C ALA A 8 -5.20 -19.64 -37.43
N PHE A 9 -4.48 -20.69 -37.03
CA PHE A 9 -4.51 -21.98 -37.70
C PHE A 9 -4.84 -23.08 -36.69
N ILE A 10 -5.94 -23.78 -36.94
CA ILE A 10 -6.43 -24.99 -36.27
C ILE A 10 -6.56 -26.06 -37.37
N CYS A 11 -6.13 -27.30 -37.08
CA CYS A 11 -6.65 -28.61 -37.54
C CYS A 11 -5.60 -29.68 -37.15
N ALA A 12 -5.78 -30.69 -36.28
CA ALA A 12 -6.84 -31.68 -36.02
C ALA A 12 -6.69 -33.00 -36.82
N VAL A 13 -6.28 -34.06 -36.07
CA VAL A 13 -6.61 -35.52 -36.13
C VAL A 13 -5.96 -36.42 -37.20
N LEU A 14 -5.43 -37.59 -36.79
CA LEU A 14 -6.03 -38.93 -37.02
C LEU A 14 -5.31 -40.09 -36.30
N ILE A 15 -6.15 -40.93 -35.67
CA ILE A 15 -5.89 -42.24 -35.05
C ILE A 15 -6.02 -43.33 -36.12
N ALA A 16 -5.24 -44.41 -36.05
CA ALA A 16 -5.62 -45.69 -36.63
C ALA A 16 -5.11 -46.87 -35.78
N CYS A 17 -6.06 -47.66 -35.26
CA CYS A 17 -5.87 -49.00 -34.70
C CYS A 17 -5.89 -50.04 -35.83
N GLY A 18 -4.99 -51.04 -35.78
CA GLY A 18 -5.04 -52.25 -36.60
C GLY A 18 -5.22 -53.49 -35.72
N LYS A 19 -6.15 -54.36 -36.11
CA LYS A 19 -6.58 -55.61 -35.46
C LYS A 19 -5.91 -56.85 -36.10
N ASP A 20 -5.59 -57.82 -35.24
CA ASP A 20 -5.79 -59.29 -35.26
C ASP A 20 -5.86 -60.07 -36.59
N ASP A 21 -5.13 -61.20 -36.70
CA ASP A 21 -5.67 -62.60 -36.63
C ASP A 21 -4.54 -63.70 -36.72
N PRO A 22 -4.80 -65.04 -36.55
CA PRO A 22 -3.98 -65.94 -35.71
C PRO A 22 -3.47 -67.21 -36.44
N THR A 23 -2.63 -68.05 -35.83
CA THR A 23 -2.76 -69.55 -35.88
C THR A 23 -1.72 -70.32 -35.03
N ASP A 24 -2.26 -71.21 -34.19
CA ASP A 24 -1.89 -72.60 -33.83
C ASP A 24 -0.57 -73.03 -33.16
N PHE A 25 -0.73 -73.86 -32.12
CA PHE A 25 0.27 -74.52 -31.26
C PHE A 25 0.70 -75.90 -31.84
N PRO A 26 1.80 -76.55 -31.35
CA PRO A 26 1.74 -77.41 -30.16
C PRO A 26 2.98 -77.38 -29.23
N GLN A 27 2.73 -77.66 -27.94
CA GLN A 27 3.68 -77.75 -26.81
C GLN A 27 4.40 -79.12 -26.74
N PRO A 28 5.59 -79.20 -26.09
CA PRO A 28 5.72 -80.07 -24.91
C PRO A 28 6.50 -79.43 -23.73
N THR A 29 6.01 -79.67 -22.51
CA THR A 29 6.48 -79.24 -21.16
C THR A 29 7.65 -80.12 -20.62
N PRO A 30 8.18 -79.97 -19.38
CA PRO A 30 8.39 -78.82 -18.47
C PRO A 30 9.83 -78.74 -17.87
N ALA A 31 10.21 -77.58 -17.29
CA ALA A 31 11.15 -77.52 -16.16
C ALA A 31 10.86 -76.27 -15.29
N PRO A 32 11.01 -76.33 -13.95
CA PRO A 32 10.34 -75.42 -13.01
C PRO A 32 11.18 -74.19 -12.70
N THR A 33 10.56 -73.02 -12.56
CA THR A 33 11.19 -71.88 -11.89
C THR A 33 10.15 -71.03 -11.16
N LEU A 34 10.19 -71.16 -9.84
CA LEU A 34 9.87 -70.21 -8.77
C LEU A 34 8.53 -69.44 -8.81
N GLU A 35 7.69 -69.79 -7.84
CA GLU A 35 6.46 -69.13 -7.45
C GLU A 35 6.66 -67.63 -7.18
N GLN A 36 5.84 -66.81 -7.83
CA GLN A 36 5.63 -65.40 -7.50
C GLN A 36 4.81 -65.28 -6.21
N SER A 37 5.38 -64.67 -5.18
CA SER A 37 4.62 -64.01 -4.13
C SER A 37 4.05 -62.70 -4.69
N LYS A 38 2.72 -62.62 -4.81
CA LYS A 38 1.98 -61.35 -4.97
C LYS A 38 2.08 -60.59 -3.65
N GLU A 39 2.90 -59.56 -3.62
CA GLU A 39 2.85 -58.55 -2.56
C GLU A 39 2.10 -57.32 -3.07
N SER A 40 1.16 -56.89 -2.25
CA SER A 40 0.15 -55.87 -2.50
C SER A 40 0.81 -54.51 -2.66
N ASP A 41 0.77 -53.96 -3.87
CA ASP A 41 1.26 -52.62 -4.17
C ASP A 41 0.21 -51.59 -3.68
N SER A 42 0.34 -51.18 -2.41
CA SER A 42 -0.31 -49.98 -1.90
C SER A 42 0.35 -48.76 -2.56
N PRO A 43 -0.39 -47.83 -3.19
CA PRO A 43 0.21 -46.62 -3.70
C PRO A 43 0.80 -45.86 -2.51
N THR A 44 2.12 -45.72 -2.50
CA THR A 44 2.80 -44.78 -1.62
C THR A 44 2.34 -43.39 -2.07
N GLU A 45 1.40 -42.79 -1.34
CA GLU A 45 1.11 -41.36 -1.49
C GLU A 45 2.41 -40.61 -1.27
N GLN A 46 2.99 -40.10 -2.36
CA GLN A 46 4.03 -39.08 -2.25
C GLN A 46 3.42 -37.94 -1.41
N PRO A 47 4.15 -37.43 -0.39
CA PRO A 47 3.65 -36.30 0.38
C PRO A 47 3.39 -35.15 -0.59
N VAL A 48 2.12 -34.76 -0.73
CA VAL A 48 1.76 -33.53 -1.43
C VAL A 48 2.55 -32.42 -0.73
N PRO A 49 3.38 -31.64 -1.45
CA PRO A 49 4.13 -30.56 -0.84
C PRO A 49 3.15 -29.66 -0.09
N ALA A 50 3.40 -29.42 1.21
CA ALA A 50 2.59 -28.51 1.98
C ALA A 50 2.44 -27.19 1.21
N ALA A 51 1.21 -26.72 1.03
CA ALA A 51 0.97 -25.50 0.27
C ALA A 51 1.66 -24.34 1.00
N THR A 52 2.78 -23.87 0.44
CA THR A 52 3.54 -22.74 0.99
C THR A 52 3.02 -21.44 0.41
N VAL A 53 3.03 -20.38 1.22
CA VAL A 53 2.71 -19.03 0.77
C VAL A 53 3.98 -18.29 0.34
N THR A 54 3.93 -17.63 -0.81
CA THR A 54 5.06 -16.83 -1.33
C THR A 54 4.97 -15.37 -0.91
N GLN A 55 6.09 -14.65 -1.08
CA GLN A 55 6.15 -13.22 -0.79
C GLN A 55 5.21 -12.42 -1.72
N GLU A 56 5.14 -12.80 -2.99
CA GLU A 56 4.29 -12.16 -4.00
C GLU A 56 2.81 -12.37 -3.70
N GLU A 57 2.44 -13.54 -3.17
CA GLU A 57 1.07 -13.83 -2.75
C GLU A 57 0.64 -12.97 -1.56
N ILE A 58 1.52 -12.76 -0.57
CA ILE A 58 1.25 -11.85 0.55
C ILE A 58 1.24 -10.39 0.10
N ALA A 59 2.12 -9.98 -0.82
CA ALA A 59 2.06 -8.65 -1.42
C ALA A 59 0.73 -8.40 -2.14
N ALA A 60 0.27 -9.39 -2.93
CA ALA A 60 -1.02 -9.34 -3.61
C ALA A 60 -2.19 -9.34 -2.63
N TYR A 61 -2.07 -10.09 -1.52
CA TYR A 61 -3.08 -10.11 -0.46
C TYR A 61 -3.32 -8.72 0.08
N PHE A 62 -2.27 -7.97 0.43
CA PHE A 62 -2.41 -6.61 0.94
C PHE A 62 -2.62 -5.55 -0.15
N GLY A 63 -2.27 -5.86 -1.40
CA GLY A 63 -2.32 -4.91 -2.51
C GLY A 63 -1.17 -3.91 -2.45
N PHE A 64 0.06 -4.37 -2.17
CA PHE A 64 1.22 -3.49 -2.09
C PHE A 64 1.59 -2.91 -3.46
N GLU A 65 1.81 -1.60 -3.48
CA GLU A 65 2.28 -0.85 -4.64
C GLU A 65 3.65 -0.24 -4.32
N THR A 66 4.71 -0.71 -4.98
CA THR A 66 6.07 -0.16 -4.80
C THR A 66 6.22 1.29 -5.30
N SER A 67 5.24 1.77 -6.08
CA SER A 67 5.12 3.18 -6.46
C SER A 67 4.65 4.11 -5.32
N LYS A 68 4.36 3.55 -4.14
CA LYS A 68 3.99 4.27 -2.91
C LYS A 68 5.05 4.07 -1.85
N ASP A 69 4.96 4.81 -0.75
CA ASP A 69 5.86 4.66 0.39
C ASP A 69 5.41 3.57 1.37
N VAL A 70 6.32 3.19 2.27
CA VAL A 70 6.12 2.11 3.24
C VAL A 70 5.00 2.38 4.26
N ASN A 71 4.62 3.65 4.51
CA ASN A 71 3.51 3.97 5.42
C ASN A 71 2.16 3.67 4.79
N VAL A 72 2.03 3.80 3.47
CA VAL A 72 0.83 3.35 2.74
C VAL A 72 0.69 1.83 2.85
N ALA A 73 1.77 1.09 2.61
CA ALA A 73 1.77 -0.37 2.80
C ALA A 73 1.40 -0.76 4.25
N SER A 74 1.96 -0.06 5.24
CA SER A 74 1.64 -0.29 6.65
C SER A 74 0.16 -0.01 6.99
N THR A 75 -0.46 0.95 6.33
CA THR A 75 -1.90 1.25 6.49
C THR A 75 -2.76 0.12 5.90
N LEU A 76 -2.38 -0.42 4.73
CA LEU A 76 -3.05 -1.56 4.11
C LEU A 76 -2.99 -2.81 4.99
N VAL A 77 -1.85 -3.07 5.64
CA VAL A 77 -1.68 -4.19 6.58
C VAL A 77 -2.68 -4.09 7.73
N LYS A 78 -2.86 -2.90 8.31
CA LYS A 78 -3.78 -2.68 9.44
C LYS A 78 -5.26 -2.78 9.04
N ALA A 79 -5.58 -2.37 7.82
CA ALA A 79 -6.96 -2.29 7.34
C ALA A 79 -7.50 -3.64 6.88
N ARG A 80 -6.65 -4.53 6.35
CA ARG A 80 -7.07 -5.77 5.72
C ARG A 80 -7.09 -6.93 6.71
N LYS A 81 -8.25 -7.60 6.82
CA LYS A 81 -8.46 -8.74 7.72
C LYS A 81 -9.18 -9.93 7.08
N GLU A 82 -9.77 -9.73 5.91
CA GLU A 82 -10.64 -10.73 5.30
C GLU A 82 -9.86 -11.79 4.52
N PRO A 83 -10.30 -13.06 4.49
CA PRO A 83 -9.71 -14.08 3.65
C PRO A 83 -9.79 -13.72 2.16
N MET A 84 -8.79 -14.12 1.38
CA MET A 84 -8.72 -13.82 -0.05
C MET A 84 -8.25 -15.01 -0.88
N GLN A 85 -8.80 -15.14 -2.08
CA GLN A 85 -8.36 -16.12 -3.07
C GLN A 85 -7.26 -15.52 -3.95
N ILE A 86 -6.07 -16.12 -3.94
CA ILE A 86 -4.91 -15.66 -4.72
C ILE A 86 -4.26 -16.88 -5.35
N ASN A 87 -4.12 -16.88 -6.68
CA ASN A 87 -3.52 -17.99 -7.44
C ASN A 87 -4.12 -19.38 -7.10
N GLY A 88 -5.43 -19.44 -6.83
CA GLY A 88 -6.14 -20.67 -6.45
C GLY A 88 -5.90 -21.13 -5.00
N LYS A 89 -5.24 -20.32 -4.16
CA LYS A 89 -5.08 -20.54 -2.73
C LYS A 89 -5.99 -19.60 -1.94
N THR A 90 -6.63 -20.14 -0.91
CA THR A 90 -7.34 -19.35 0.11
C THR A 90 -6.35 -18.94 1.18
N ILE A 91 -6.07 -17.65 1.29
CA ILE A 91 -5.20 -17.08 2.32
C ILE A 91 -6.07 -16.39 3.37
N SER A 92 -5.91 -16.78 4.62
CA SER A 92 -6.55 -16.14 5.77
C SER A 92 -5.49 -15.80 6.82
N LEU A 93 -5.38 -14.53 7.21
CA LEU A 93 -4.40 -14.09 8.19
C LEU A 93 -5.08 -13.84 9.54
N THR A 94 -4.51 -14.39 10.60
CA THR A 94 -4.92 -14.10 11.99
C THR A 94 -4.09 -12.97 12.59
N GLU A 95 -2.85 -12.82 12.13
CA GLU A 95 -1.94 -11.76 12.56
C GLU A 95 -1.15 -11.24 11.36
N ALA A 96 -0.99 -9.92 11.30
CA ALA A 96 -0.12 -9.26 10.35
C ALA A 96 0.45 -8.00 10.99
N GLU A 97 1.78 -7.96 11.16
CA GLU A 97 2.46 -6.87 11.85
C GLU A 97 3.71 -6.44 11.09
N VAL A 98 3.84 -5.13 10.87
CA VAL A 98 5.09 -4.54 10.36
C VAL A 98 6.08 -4.45 11.52
N LYS A 99 7.08 -5.33 11.53
CA LYS A 99 8.10 -5.42 12.60
C LYS A 99 9.13 -4.29 12.52
N SER A 100 9.47 -3.85 11.32
CA SER A 100 10.40 -2.73 11.11
C SER A 100 10.11 -2.02 9.80
N LYS A 101 10.49 -0.74 9.75
CA LYS A 101 10.41 0.12 8.56
C LYS A 101 11.71 0.86 8.36
N ASP A 102 12.17 0.92 7.13
CA ASP A 102 13.21 1.83 6.67
C ASP A 102 12.60 2.76 5.62
N GLU A 103 12.14 3.92 6.07
CA GLU A 103 11.47 4.90 5.21
C GLU A 103 12.46 5.57 4.24
N LEU A 104 13.73 5.69 4.61
CA LEU A 104 14.79 6.26 3.77
C LEU A 104 15.28 5.25 2.73
N GLY A 105 15.34 3.96 3.10
CA GLY A 105 15.67 2.86 2.19
C GLY A 105 14.51 2.41 1.31
N GLY A 106 13.26 2.68 1.70
CA GLY A 106 12.07 2.22 0.99
C GLY A 106 11.80 0.73 1.19
N SER A 107 11.93 0.25 2.43
CA SER A 107 11.75 -1.17 2.77
C SER A 107 11.06 -1.36 4.13
N PHE A 108 10.50 -2.54 4.34
CA PHE A 108 9.92 -2.95 5.62
C PHE A 108 9.93 -4.47 5.78
N VAL A 109 9.84 -4.93 7.03
CA VAL A 109 9.69 -6.35 7.38
C VAL A 109 8.28 -6.58 7.91
N LEU A 110 7.59 -7.55 7.31
CA LEU A 110 6.23 -7.95 7.66
C LEU A 110 6.24 -9.36 8.23
N HIS A 111 5.75 -9.51 9.45
CA HIS A 111 5.42 -10.79 10.05
C HIS A 111 3.94 -11.10 9.83
N VAL A 112 3.65 -12.34 9.42
CA VAL A 112 2.29 -12.82 9.21
C VAL A 112 2.10 -14.20 9.82
N VAL A 113 0.93 -14.40 10.43
CA VAL A 113 0.45 -15.68 10.93
C VAL A 113 -0.91 -15.94 10.33
N GLY A 114 -1.14 -17.14 9.83
CA GLY A 114 -2.41 -17.46 9.20
C GLY A 114 -2.49 -18.88 8.66
N LYS A 115 -3.33 -19.05 7.64
CA LYS A 115 -3.58 -20.30 6.94
C LYS A 115 -3.55 -20.11 5.43
N VAL A 116 -3.02 -21.11 4.73
CA VAL A 116 -3.16 -21.32 3.28
C VAL A 116 -3.89 -22.64 3.06
N ASN A 117 -5.06 -22.61 2.41
CA ASN A 117 -5.87 -23.81 2.19
C ASN A 117 -6.03 -24.67 3.47
N GLU A 118 -6.41 -24.03 4.58
CA GLU A 118 -6.49 -24.61 5.94
C GLU A 118 -5.18 -25.05 6.61
N THR A 119 -4.06 -25.03 5.89
CA THR A 119 -2.74 -25.34 6.47
C THR A 119 -2.16 -24.10 7.16
N PRO A 120 -1.86 -24.16 8.47
CA PRO A 120 -1.31 -23.02 9.19
C PRO A 120 0.11 -22.70 8.73
N PHE A 121 0.46 -21.41 8.77
CA PHE A 121 1.81 -20.93 8.53
C PHE A 121 2.10 -19.69 9.38
N GLU A 122 3.38 -19.48 9.63
CA GLU A 122 3.94 -18.26 10.23
C GLU A 122 5.22 -17.93 9.47
N LYS A 123 5.36 -16.68 9.03
CA LYS A 123 6.52 -16.28 8.23
C LYS A 123 6.75 -14.77 8.26
N GLU A 124 8.01 -14.40 8.12
CA GLU A 124 8.43 -13.02 7.86
C GLU A 124 8.80 -12.81 6.40
N PHE A 125 8.44 -11.65 5.88
CA PHE A 125 8.72 -11.22 4.51
C PHE A 125 9.37 -9.84 4.53
N THR A 126 10.46 -9.70 3.78
CA THR A 126 11.14 -8.42 3.59
C THR A 126 10.77 -7.84 2.25
N TYR A 127 10.11 -6.68 2.27
CA TYR A 127 9.72 -5.96 1.07
C TYR A 127 10.62 -4.77 0.84
N ASN A 128 11.06 -4.59 -0.40
CA ASN A 128 11.97 -3.52 -0.82
C ASN A 128 11.43 -2.82 -2.07
N GLY A 129 12.03 -1.67 -2.40
CA GLY A 129 11.75 -0.95 -3.64
C GLY A 129 10.54 -0.02 -3.57
N PHE A 130 10.03 0.26 -2.36
CA PHE A 130 9.03 1.30 -2.14
C PHE A 130 9.66 2.67 -2.35
N VAL A 131 8.80 3.67 -2.60
CA VAL A 131 9.27 5.04 -2.70
C VAL A 131 9.88 5.46 -1.37
N LYS A 132 11.08 6.04 -1.47
CA LYS A 132 11.83 6.57 -0.35
C LYS A 132 11.22 7.88 0.13
N LYS A 133 11.22 8.05 1.45
CA LYS A 133 10.93 9.33 2.08
C LYS A 133 11.90 10.41 1.56
N PRO A 134 11.43 11.62 1.23
CA PRO A 134 12.33 12.71 0.90
C PRO A 134 13.23 13.08 2.08
N GLU A 135 14.48 13.44 1.80
CA GLU A 135 15.41 13.95 2.81
C GLU A 135 14.93 15.32 3.35
N ASP A 136 15.45 15.73 4.51
CA ASP A 136 15.06 16.96 5.21
C ASP A 136 15.01 18.20 4.30
N PHE A 137 16.01 18.35 3.41
CA PHE A 137 16.06 19.48 2.48
C PHE A 137 14.85 19.49 1.55
N GLN A 138 14.49 18.35 0.98
CA GLN A 138 13.33 18.18 0.11
C GLN A 138 12.04 18.31 0.92
N MET A 139 11.96 17.75 2.12
CA MET A 139 10.82 17.91 3.03
C MET A 139 10.51 19.38 3.30
N ALA A 140 11.51 20.26 3.37
CA ALA A 140 11.28 21.70 3.52
C ALA A 140 11.04 22.43 2.18
N ASN A 141 11.77 22.08 1.12
CA ASN A 141 11.83 22.90 -0.11
C ASN A 141 10.93 22.43 -1.26
N ARG A 142 10.40 21.22 -1.17
CA ARG A 142 9.47 20.63 -2.15
C ARG A 142 8.11 20.32 -1.54
N VAL A 143 7.88 20.86 -0.34
CA VAL A 143 6.60 20.71 0.36
C VAL A 143 5.49 21.42 -0.40
N GLN A 144 4.35 20.76 -0.42
CA GLN A 144 3.07 21.27 -0.84
C GLN A 144 2.12 21.16 0.34
N VAL A 145 1.43 22.26 0.62
CA VAL A 145 0.48 22.34 1.73
C VAL A 145 -0.86 22.76 1.17
N LYS A 146 -1.92 22.12 1.65
CA LYS A 146 -3.30 22.55 1.40
C LYS A 146 -4.12 22.46 2.68
N TRP A 147 -5.25 23.14 2.70
CA TRP A 147 -6.30 22.85 3.69
C TRP A 147 -6.78 21.41 3.50
N LYS A 148 -7.00 20.72 4.61
CA LYS A 148 -7.52 19.35 4.60
C LYS A 148 -8.95 19.33 4.07
N ASP A 149 -9.23 18.37 3.20
CA ASP A 149 -10.56 18.22 2.60
C ASP A 149 -11.60 17.81 3.66
N GLY A 150 -12.83 18.31 3.54
CA GLY A 150 -13.92 18.02 4.48
C GLY A 150 -13.82 18.73 5.83
N ILE A 151 -12.81 19.58 6.03
CA ILE A 151 -12.64 20.37 7.25
C ILE A 151 -13.01 21.84 6.98
N ASN A 152 -13.92 22.39 7.80
CA ASN A 152 -14.20 23.82 7.78
C ASN A 152 -13.11 24.59 8.55
N HIS A 153 -12.04 24.94 7.85
CA HIS A 153 -10.93 25.70 8.44
C HIS A 153 -11.35 27.08 8.98
N TYR A 154 -12.47 27.65 8.54
CA TYR A 154 -12.97 28.93 9.08
C TYR A 154 -13.54 28.81 10.49
N GLU A 155 -14.01 27.64 10.91
CA GLU A 155 -14.47 27.41 12.30
C GLU A 155 -13.32 27.05 13.24
N ILE A 156 -12.27 26.44 12.68
CA ILE A 156 -11.15 25.89 13.43
C ILE A 156 -10.05 26.93 13.64
N PHE A 157 -9.79 27.73 12.62
CA PHE A 157 -8.71 28.69 12.60
C PHE A 157 -9.12 29.96 13.32
N ASP A 158 -8.50 30.26 14.45
CA ASP A 158 -8.72 31.50 15.21
C ASP A 158 -8.05 32.69 14.50
N PHE A 159 -8.68 33.12 13.40
CA PHE A 159 -8.17 34.20 12.57
C PHE A 159 -8.10 35.53 13.33
N ASP A 160 -9.03 35.82 14.25
CA ASP A 160 -9.05 37.12 14.94
C ASP A 160 -7.85 37.26 15.89
N SER A 161 -7.57 36.24 16.70
CA SER A 161 -6.39 36.23 17.58
C SER A 161 -5.09 36.32 16.80
N PHE A 162 -5.01 35.64 15.65
CA PHE A 162 -3.85 35.77 14.78
C PHE A 162 -3.70 37.15 14.16
N TYR A 163 -4.76 37.64 13.52
CA TYR A 163 -4.70 38.85 12.71
C TYR A 163 -4.54 40.09 13.58
N ARG A 164 -5.21 40.14 14.74
CA ARG A 164 -5.27 41.32 15.61
C ARG A 164 -4.31 41.26 16.79
N LEU A 165 -4.09 40.06 17.35
CA LEU A 165 -3.23 39.87 18.53
C LEU A 165 -1.88 39.24 18.19
N HIS A 166 -1.63 38.94 16.91
CA HIS A 166 -0.40 38.30 16.42
C HIS A 166 -0.09 36.95 17.10
N GLN A 167 -1.12 36.26 17.59
CA GLN A 167 -0.97 34.94 18.20
C GLN A 167 -0.77 33.87 17.12
N THR A 168 0.17 32.95 17.36
CA THR A 168 0.55 31.90 16.39
C THR A 168 0.37 30.48 16.94
N ASN A 169 -0.27 30.33 18.09
CA ASN A 169 -0.59 29.05 18.75
C ASN A 169 -1.37 28.07 17.86
N MET A 170 -2.18 28.59 16.93
CA MET A 170 -2.92 27.78 15.95
C MET A 170 -2.04 27.08 14.90
N PHE A 171 -0.73 27.39 14.84
CA PHE A 171 0.25 26.67 14.03
C PHE A 171 1.03 25.62 14.83
N SER A 172 0.50 25.18 15.99
CA SER A 172 1.02 24.02 16.71
C SER A 172 0.91 22.74 15.88
N ALA A 173 1.79 21.76 16.11
CA ALA A 173 1.79 20.48 15.41
C ALA A 173 0.40 19.79 15.39
N GLU A 174 -0.30 19.80 16.53
CA GLU A 174 -1.66 19.26 16.64
C GLU A 174 -2.65 19.96 15.70
N ASN A 175 -2.62 21.29 15.63
CA ASN A 175 -3.52 22.03 14.75
C ASN A 175 -3.16 21.85 13.28
N LEU A 176 -1.86 21.80 12.94
CA LEU A 176 -1.39 21.50 11.58
C LEU A 176 -1.93 20.15 11.11
N GLU A 177 -1.79 19.11 11.94
CA GLU A 177 -2.29 17.77 11.63
C GLU A 177 -3.82 17.73 11.45
N ARG A 178 -4.56 18.54 12.22
CA ARG A 178 -6.01 18.60 12.13
C ARG A 178 -6.52 19.32 10.88
N MET A 179 -5.86 20.41 10.46
CA MET A 179 -6.44 21.35 9.49
C MET A 179 -5.74 21.38 8.12
N MET A 180 -4.53 20.83 8.01
CA MET A 180 -3.74 20.88 6.78
C MET A 180 -3.29 19.50 6.33
N ASP A 181 -3.10 19.34 5.03
CA ASP A 181 -2.41 18.21 4.43
C ASP A 181 -1.04 18.67 3.91
N PHE A 182 0.02 18.00 4.33
CA PHE A 182 1.39 18.25 3.89
C PHE A 182 1.88 17.08 3.07
N HIS A 183 2.44 17.40 1.90
CA HIS A 183 3.10 16.43 1.05
C HIS A 183 4.44 16.97 0.61
N SER A 184 5.44 16.12 0.39
CA SER A 184 6.67 16.50 -0.28
C SER A 184 7.10 15.43 -1.27
N SER A 185 8.12 15.69 -2.05
CA SER A 185 8.64 14.73 -3.02
C SER A 185 10.15 14.74 -3.04
N THR A 186 10.73 13.62 -3.46
CA THR A 186 12.12 13.56 -3.90
C THR A 186 12.33 14.44 -5.13
N THR A 187 13.58 14.60 -5.56
CA THR A 187 13.93 15.44 -6.71
C THR A 187 13.21 15.00 -8.00
N ASP A 188 12.96 13.71 -8.18
CA ASP A 188 12.26 13.17 -9.35
C ASP A 188 10.76 13.55 -9.39
N GLY A 189 10.15 13.89 -8.26
CA GLY A 189 8.74 14.31 -8.19
C GLY A 189 7.71 13.20 -8.51
N SER A 190 8.13 11.93 -8.59
CA SER A 190 7.29 10.80 -9.01
C SER A 190 6.17 10.47 -8.03
N TYR A 191 6.38 10.79 -6.76
CA TYR A 191 5.43 10.53 -5.67
C TYR A 191 5.41 11.69 -4.68
N MET A 192 4.20 12.07 -4.28
CA MET A 192 3.96 13.04 -3.22
C MET A 192 3.83 12.30 -1.90
N TYR A 193 4.93 12.15 -1.19
CA TYR A 193 5.01 11.58 0.14
C TYR A 193 4.15 12.38 1.12
N PRO A 194 3.10 11.79 1.71
CA PRO A 194 2.30 12.44 2.75
C PRO A 194 3.08 12.47 4.06
N PHE A 195 3.07 13.62 4.75
CA PHE A 195 3.70 13.73 6.07
C PHE A 195 2.98 12.83 7.06
N THR A 196 3.75 12.09 7.85
CA THR A 196 3.24 11.36 9.01
C THR A 196 3.11 12.28 10.22
N SER A 197 2.43 11.84 11.28
CA SER A 197 2.38 12.60 12.55
C SER A 197 3.78 12.87 13.12
N GLU A 198 4.76 11.99 12.89
CA GLU A 198 6.16 12.22 13.28
C GLU A 198 6.82 13.33 12.46
N ASP A 199 6.45 13.47 11.19
CA ASP A 199 6.94 14.53 10.32
C ASP A 199 6.34 15.88 10.69
N ILE A 200 5.05 15.89 11.07
CA ILE A 200 4.39 17.11 11.57
C ILE A 200 5.05 17.58 12.87
N LYS A 201 5.44 16.67 13.78
CA LYS A 201 6.20 17.04 15.00
C LYS A 201 7.56 17.66 14.71
N LYS A 202 8.16 17.35 13.56
CA LYS A 202 9.43 17.93 13.08
C LYS A 202 9.22 19.22 12.27
N THR A 203 7.97 19.62 12.08
CA THR A 203 7.59 20.77 11.27
C THR A 203 7.29 21.98 12.16
N THR A 204 7.89 23.11 11.81
CA THR A 204 7.63 24.41 12.44
C THR A 204 7.20 25.41 11.37
N ILE A 205 6.18 26.20 11.69
CA ILE A 205 5.70 27.29 10.85
C ILE A 205 6.26 28.62 11.38
N GLU A 206 6.92 29.39 10.52
CA GLU A 206 7.62 30.62 10.86
C GLU A 206 7.11 31.81 10.02
N GLU A 207 7.25 33.02 10.57
CA GLU A 207 7.00 34.29 9.88
C GLU A 207 5.63 34.35 9.17
N VAL A 208 4.59 33.92 9.87
CA VAL A 208 3.23 33.87 9.34
C VAL A 208 2.68 35.28 9.11
N LYS A 209 2.04 35.49 7.96
CA LYS A 209 1.38 36.75 7.60
C LYS A 209 0.02 36.47 6.96
N TYR A 210 -0.91 37.40 7.15
CA TYR A 210 -2.10 37.49 6.30
C TYR A 210 -1.83 38.52 5.21
N GLU A 211 -1.88 38.07 3.96
CA GLU A 211 -1.66 38.90 2.79
C GLU A 211 -2.96 39.57 2.34
N GLU A 212 -2.86 40.78 1.79
CA GLU A 212 -4.02 41.59 1.35
C GLU A 212 -4.92 40.88 0.32
N ARG A 213 -4.38 39.87 -0.38
CA ARG A 213 -5.10 39.08 -1.39
C ARG A 213 -5.91 37.91 -0.82
N GLY A 214 -6.11 37.85 0.50
CA GLY A 214 -6.86 36.75 1.11
C GLY A 214 -6.06 35.47 1.17
N GLN A 215 -4.83 35.54 1.68
CA GLN A 215 -3.95 34.39 1.82
C GLN A 215 -3.23 34.42 3.16
N ILE A 216 -3.05 33.26 3.76
CA ILE A 216 -2.13 33.07 4.88
C ILE A 216 -0.82 32.57 4.30
N SER A 217 0.26 33.32 4.52
CA SER A 217 1.59 33.01 4.00
C SER A 217 2.56 32.73 5.14
N PHE A 218 3.46 31.76 4.97
CA PHE A 218 4.44 31.39 6.00
C PHE A 218 5.66 30.70 5.41
N TYR A 219 6.76 30.67 6.17
CA TYR A 219 7.88 29.77 5.90
C TYR A 219 7.70 28.48 6.69
N LEU A 220 7.97 27.35 6.06
CA LEU A 220 8.02 26.06 6.73
C LEU A 220 9.47 25.72 7.05
N LYS A 221 9.71 25.19 8.24
CA LYS A 221 10.95 24.55 8.61
C LYS A 221 10.66 23.09 8.96
N TYR A 222 11.44 22.17 8.40
CA TYR A 222 11.39 20.76 8.71
C TYR A 222 12.75 20.34 9.26
N ASN A 223 12.79 19.81 10.48
CA ASN A 223 14.03 19.63 11.26
C ASN A 223 14.88 20.92 11.23
N ASN A 224 16.07 20.89 10.63
CA ASN A 224 16.98 22.03 10.50
C ASN A 224 16.92 22.71 9.13
N SER A 225 16.08 22.21 8.21
CA SER A 225 15.94 22.73 6.85
C SER A 225 14.78 23.73 6.77
N LYS A 226 15.07 24.98 6.39
CA LYS A 226 14.04 26.00 6.13
C LYS A 226 13.69 26.03 4.64
N ALA A 227 12.41 26.16 4.35
CA ALA A 227 11.90 26.37 3.00
C ALA A 227 12.45 27.68 2.43
N LYS A 228 13.01 27.62 1.21
CA LYS A 228 13.46 28.82 0.49
C LYS A 228 12.31 29.72 0.06
N ASN A 229 11.17 29.10 -0.26
CA ASN A 229 9.99 29.80 -0.75
C ASN A 229 8.94 29.87 0.35
N ARG A 230 8.21 30.99 0.36
CA ARG A 230 7.06 31.19 1.23
C ARG A 230 5.88 30.41 0.68
N ILE A 231 5.26 29.61 1.54
CA ILE A 231 4.04 28.85 1.24
C ILE A 231 2.87 29.78 1.46
N SER A 232 1.85 29.70 0.60
CA SER A 232 0.64 30.54 0.70
C SER A 232 -0.60 29.68 0.56
N LEU A 233 -1.52 29.80 1.52
CA LEU A 233 -2.81 29.13 1.54
C LEU A 233 -3.93 30.15 1.36
N PRO A 234 -4.95 29.89 0.52
CA PRO A 234 -6.09 30.78 0.38
C PRO A 234 -6.87 30.87 1.68
N PHE A 235 -7.23 32.07 2.12
CA PHE A 235 -8.05 32.28 3.31
C PHE A 235 -8.90 33.55 3.16
N ASP A 236 -10.20 33.37 2.98
CA ASP A 236 -11.13 34.48 2.81
C ASP A 236 -11.63 34.98 4.18
N LYS A 237 -11.16 36.17 4.59
CA LYS A 237 -11.58 36.77 5.86
C LYS A 237 -13.08 37.07 5.91
N ASN A 238 -13.73 37.33 4.78
CA ASN A 238 -15.16 37.62 4.76
C ASN A 238 -15.94 36.35 5.08
N LYS A 239 -15.56 35.20 4.48
CA LYS A 239 -16.14 33.90 4.82
C LYS A 239 -15.94 33.53 6.28
N TYR A 240 -14.77 33.84 6.84
CA TYR A 240 -14.52 33.67 8.27
C TYR A 240 -15.53 34.45 9.13
N TYR A 241 -15.69 35.75 8.89
CA TYR A 241 -16.60 36.57 9.69
C TYR A 241 -18.08 36.25 9.42
N GLU A 242 -18.45 35.85 8.21
CA GLU A 242 -19.79 35.34 7.89
C GLU A 242 -20.12 34.07 8.69
N ALA A 243 -19.18 33.12 8.75
CA ALA A 243 -19.35 31.90 9.55
C ALA A 243 -19.54 32.24 11.04
N LEU A 244 -18.73 33.14 11.59
CA LEU A 244 -18.83 33.58 12.99
C LEU A 244 -20.16 34.27 13.33
N LEU A 245 -20.74 35.02 12.39
CA LEU A 245 -22.05 35.66 12.58
C LEU A 245 -23.19 34.66 12.45
N SER A 246 -23.05 33.64 11.59
CA SER A 246 -24.05 32.60 11.40
C SER A 246 -24.15 31.66 12.61
N THR A 247 -23.04 31.32 13.25
CA THR A 247 -23.02 30.49 14.45
C THR A 247 -23.65 31.21 15.65
N LYS A 248 -23.39 32.51 15.81
CA LYS A 248 -24.01 33.31 16.89
C LYS A 248 -25.53 33.46 16.78
N LYS A 249 -26.10 33.35 15.58
CA LYS A 249 -27.56 33.45 15.37
C LYS A 249 -28.35 32.21 15.76
N VAL A 250 -27.70 31.08 16.04
CA VAL A 250 -28.36 29.83 16.41
C VAL A 250 -28.55 29.73 17.93
N ASP A 251 -27.84 30.56 18.70
CA ASP A 251 -27.83 30.54 20.16
C ASP A 251 -28.67 31.66 20.83
N ASP A 252 -29.38 32.47 20.03
CA ASP A 252 -30.36 33.50 20.47
C ASP A 252 -31.80 33.10 20.07
#